data_AF-A0AAD8KE66-F1
#
_entry.id   AF-A0AAD8KE66-F1
#
_cell.length_a   1.000
_cell.length_b   1.000
_cell.length_c   1.000
_cell.angle_alpha   90.00
_cell.angle_beta   90.00
_cell.angle_gamma   90.00
#
_symmetry.space_group_name_H-M   'P 1'
#
loop_
_entity.id
_entity.type
_entity.pdbx_description
1 polymer ?
#
loop_
_entity_poly.entity_id
_entity_poly.type
_entity_poly.pdbx_seq_one_letter_code
_entity_poly.pdbx_strand_id
1 'polypeptide(L)'
;MNGAGYQYYKMFGFNRKFKITERKPLPDVIDAFSLCTNRGSQMWPDHFRRFLIEFQGEDDVTVDHAKLVMEHVLQHLRPNFNLCYFTVDDFFEYLFLDQINGPITAEVHHDMTAPLQHYFIYTGHNSYLTGNQLNSDCSEVPIIKALHKGVRVIELDLWPNSTKDGIDVLHGWTMTTPVTLEKCLKSIKEYAFVNSPYPVIITLEDHLTPNLQAKVAEMVTRIFGDMLYCPKAEDQDEFPSPEALKHRVLLSTKPPKEHLERINGNQDDSHNMPDLNNNFSQFVYIDFDDENGDAANEKNEPKTPTEYKQLIGIHAAKANKELRKALTVESGKGKRLSLSEQTLEKAASEYGTDLVRFTQKNIVRVFPKGTRVTSTNFKPLLAWMHGAQMVASNMQGYGKSLWMMHGMFRSNGGCGYVKKPDFLMSTGPNNEVFDPQVTLNVKKTLKVRIYMGDGWRMDFSPTHFDKFSPPDFYTKMYMVGVPADVSKKKTRVIKDNWIPVWDEEFTFPLTVPELALLKIVVREHDVSEKDDFGGQTCLPVSELRTGIRSVPLHSKKGEKFESVKLLMRFVFE
;
A
#
# COMPACT_ATOMS: atom_id res chain seq x y z
N MET A 1 23.21 -38.15 19.46
CA MET A 1 24.37 -38.09 18.55
C MET A 1 23.88 -37.52 17.22
N ASN A 2 23.87 -36.19 17.06
CA ASN A 2 23.50 -35.57 15.77
C ASN A 2 24.75 -35.47 14.93
N GLY A 3 24.85 -36.31 13.89
CA GLY A 3 25.90 -36.16 12.89
C GLY A 3 25.75 -34.79 12.24
N ALA A 4 26.79 -33.94 12.31
CA ALA A 4 26.76 -32.64 11.68
C ALA A 4 26.51 -32.81 10.18
N GLY A 5 25.38 -32.31 9.68
CA GLY A 5 25.10 -32.26 8.25
C GLY A 5 26.11 -31.37 7.54
N TYR A 6 26.46 -31.71 6.30
CA TYR A 6 27.34 -30.90 5.46
C TYR A 6 26.68 -30.62 4.11
N GLN A 7 26.95 -29.45 3.55
CA GLN A 7 26.67 -29.13 2.15
C GLN A 7 27.97 -29.12 1.34
N TYR A 8 27.85 -29.53 0.08
CA TYR A 8 28.97 -29.63 -0.84
C TYR A 8 28.73 -28.73 -2.05
N TYR A 9 29.74 -27.95 -2.39
CA TYR A 9 29.73 -27.02 -3.52
C TYR A 9 30.85 -27.40 -4.48
N LYS A 10 30.54 -27.50 -5.78
CA LYS A 10 31.53 -27.85 -6.80
C LYS A 10 32.23 -26.60 -7.29
N MET A 11 33.54 -26.51 -7.07
CA MET A 11 34.38 -25.43 -7.55
C MET A 11 35.58 -26.02 -8.31
N PHE A 12 35.67 -25.75 -9.61
CA PHE A 12 36.78 -26.17 -10.49
C PHE A 12 37.22 -27.64 -10.32
N GLY A 13 36.25 -28.57 -10.27
CA GLY A 13 36.53 -30.02 -10.14
C GLY A 13 36.73 -30.53 -8.71
N PHE A 14 36.75 -29.66 -7.70
CA PHE A 14 36.82 -30.03 -6.29
C PHE A 14 35.51 -29.75 -5.56
N ASN A 15 35.23 -30.51 -4.50
CA ASN A 15 34.08 -30.27 -3.62
C ASN A 15 34.53 -29.47 -2.39
N ARG A 16 34.04 -28.24 -2.25
CA ARG A 16 34.11 -27.47 -1.01
C ARG A 16 33.02 -27.99 -0.05
N LYS A 17 33.38 -28.16 1.22
CA LYS A 17 32.51 -28.74 2.26
C LYS A 17 32.21 -27.67 3.31
N PHE A 18 30.93 -27.40 3.54
CA PHE A 18 30.45 -26.43 4.53
C PHE A 18 29.56 -27.11 5.56
N LYS A 19 29.75 -26.75 6.83
CA LYS A 19 28.93 -27.28 7.92
C LYS A 19 27.55 -26.64 7.86
N ILE A 20 26.51 -27.45 8.00
CA ILE A 20 25.16 -26.95 8.13
C ILE A 20 24.99 -26.45 9.57
N THR A 21 24.74 -25.16 9.72
CA THR A 21 24.35 -24.57 11.00
C THR A 21 22.91 -24.96 11.27
N GLU A 22 22.64 -25.53 12.45
CA GLU A 22 21.27 -25.70 12.95
C GLU A 22 20.86 -24.42 13.68
N ARG A 23 19.59 -24.04 13.53
CA ARG A 23 19.00 -22.93 14.29
C ARG A 23 19.04 -23.28 15.79
N LYS A 24 19.41 -22.33 16.64
CA LYS A 24 19.45 -22.51 18.09
C LYS A 24 18.92 -21.28 18.83
N PRO A 25 18.32 -21.46 20.02
CA PRO A 25 17.92 -20.35 20.87
C PRO A 25 19.10 -19.40 21.15
N LEU A 26 18.87 -18.11 21.01
CA LEU A 26 19.86 -17.06 21.26
C LEU A 26 19.92 -16.71 22.76
N PRO A 27 21.05 -16.15 23.26
CA PRO A 27 21.19 -15.81 24.69
C PRO A 27 20.04 -14.98 25.24
N ASP A 28 19.66 -13.89 24.56
CA ASP A 28 18.51 -13.06 24.93
C ASP A 28 17.17 -13.85 25.04
N VAL A 29 16.96 -14.84 24.17
CA VAL A 29 15.76 -15.68 24.18
C VAL A 29 15.79 -16.65 25.36
N ILE A 30 16.96 -17.24 25.62
CA ILE A 30 17.18 -18.12 26.78
C ILE A 30 16.99 -17.33 28.08
N ASP A 31 17.49 -16.10 28.13
CA ASP A 31 17.34 -15.21 29.29
C ASP A 31 15.88 -14.82 29.51
N ALA A 32 15.14 -14.46 28.45
CA ALA A 32 13.70 -14.19 28.56
C ALA A 32 12.93 -15.42 29.07
N PHE A 33 13.22 -16.61 28.54
CA PHE A 33 12.64 -17.87 29.01
C PHE A 33 12.97 -18.12 30.50
N SER A 34 14.23 -17.98 30.87
CA SER A 34 14.73 -18.19 32.24
C SER A 34 14.10 -17.22 33.23
N LEU A 35 13.96 -15.94 32.87
CA LEU A 35 13.34 -14.92 33.72
C LEU A 35 11.85 -15.21 33.95
N CYS A 36 11.11 -15.57 32.89
CA CYS A 36 9.68 -15.84 33.00
C CYS A 36 9.38 -17.12 33.79
N THR A 37 10.29 -18.11 33.75
CA THR A 37 10.16 -19.40 34.43
C THR A 37 10.81 -19.44 35.81
N ASN A 38 11.36 -18.32 36.29
CA ASN A 38 12.18 -18.26 37.52
C ASN A 38 13.32 -19.30 37.52
N ARG A 39 14.04 -19.41 36.39
CA ARG A 39 15.12 -20.38 36.11
C ARG A 39 14.66 -21.84 36.05
N GLY A 40 13.37 -22.07 35.83
CA GLY A 40 12.82 -23.40 35.57
C GLY A 40 13.15 -23.92 34.17
N SER A 41 12.95 -25.22 33.96
CA SER A 41 13.12 -25.86 32.64
C SER A 41 11.84 -25.87 31.79
N GLN A 42 10.72 -25.40 32.35
CA GLN A 42 9.39 -25.48 31.74
C GLN A 42 8.64 -24.16 31.89
N MET A 43 8.12 -23.65 30.77
CA MET A 43 7.26 -22.48 30.72
C MET A 43 5.80 -22.93 30.68
N TRP A 44 5.11 -22.79 31.79
CA TRP A 44 3.67 -23.04 31.96
C TRP A 44 2.85 -21.83 31.49
N PRO A 45 1.52 -21.94 31.34
CA PRO A 45 0.68 -20.84 30.84
C PRO A 45 0.83 -19.53 31.60
N ASP A 46 0.95 -19.56 32.94
CA ASP A 46 1.21 -18.36 33.73
C ASP A 46 2.57 -17.71 33.43
N HIS A 47 3.61 -18.53 33.20
CA HIS A 47 4.93 -18.05 32.80
C HIS A 47 4.91 -17.47 31.38
N PHE A 48 4.16 -18.10 30.46
CA PHE A 48 4.04 -17.61 29.09
C PHE A 48 3.22 -16.32 29.03
N ARG A 49 2.13 -16.22 29.79
CA ARG A 49 1.38 -14.96 29.99
C ARG A 49 2.32 -13.85 30.46
N ARG A 50 3.19 -14.14 31.44
CA ARG A 50 4.18 -13.18 31.92
C ARG A 50 5.12 -12.72 30.81
N PHE A 51 5.59 -13.63 29.95
CA PHE A 51 6.38 -13.26 28.77
C PHE A 51 5.61 -12.34 27.81
N LEU A 52 4.35 -12.66 27.51
CA LEU A 52 3.51 -11.85 26.62
C LEU A 52 3.36 -10.40 27.15
N ILE A 53 3.17 -10.25 28.45
CA ILE A 53 3.06 -8.91 29.07
C ILE A 53 4.42 -8.21 29.15
N GLU A 54 5.40 -8.81 29.84
CA GLU A 54 6.65 -8.13 30.19
C GLU A 54 7.63 -7.97 29.01
N PHE A 55 7.61 -8.88 28.03
CA PHE A 55 8.55 -8.87 26.90
C PHE A 55 7.90 -8.55 25.57
N GLN A 56 6.63 -8.93 25.37
CA GLN A 56 5.89 -8.65 24.12
C GLN A 56 5.03 -7.39 24.19
N GLY A 57 4.89 -6.78 25.37
CA GLY A 57 4.09 -5.57 25.55
C GLY A 57 2.62 -5.80 25.22
N GLU A 58 2.11 -6.99 25.48
CA GLU A 58 0.71 -7.35 25.26
C GLU A 58 -0.09 -7.06 26.53
N ASP A 59 -1.13 -6.24 26.40
CA ASP A 59 -1.99 -5.84 27.51
C ASP A 59 -3.14 -6.83 27.71
N ASP A 60 -3.68 -6.89 28.93
CA ASP A 60 -4.90 -7.63 29.30
C ASP A 60 -4.93 -9.13 28.94
N VAL A 61 -3.76 -9.76 28.75
CA VAL A 61 -3.65 -11.19 28.45
C VAL A 61 -4.06 -12.02 29.67
N THR A 62 -5.04 -12.91 29.49
CA THR A 62 -5.45 -13.88 30.52
C THR A 62 -4.62 -15.17 30.46
N VAL A 63 -4.62 -15.94 31.54
CA VAL A 63 -3.91 -17.24 31.59
C VAL A 63 -4.55 -18.23 30.62
N ASP A 64 -5.87 -18.23 30.50
CA ASP A 64 -6.60 -19.09 29.56
C ASP A 64 -6.26 -18.73 28.11
N HIS A 65 -6.14 -17.44 27.77
CA HIS A 65 -5.70 -17.03 26.45
C HIS A 65 -4.27 -17.52 26.15
N ALA A 66 -3.34 -17.30 27.09
CA ALA A 66 -1.97 -17.79 26.96
C ALA A 66 -1.92 -19.32 26.77
N LYS A 67 -2.74 -20.07 27.53
CA LYS A 67 -2.88 -21.51 27.41
C LYS A 67 -3.41 -21.92 26.02
N LEU A 68 -4.43 -21.26 25.50
CA LEU A 68 -4.98 -21.55 24.15
C LEU A 68 -3.93 -21.36 23.05
N VAL A 69 -3.15 -20.27 23.13
CA VAL A 69 -2.05 -20.04 22.19
C VAL A 69 -1.00 -21.15 22.30
N MET A 70 -0.61 -21.53 23.54
CA MET A 70 0.33 -22.61 23.75
C MET A 70 -0.17 -23.95 23.21
N GLU A 71 -1.42 -24.31 23.47
CA GLU A 71 -2.02 -25.55 22.96
C GLU A 71 -2.02 -25.58 21.44
N HIS A 72 -2.38 -24.47 20.79
CA HIS A 72 -2.33 -24.37 19.33
C HIS A 72 -0.91 -24.58 18.79
N VAL A 73 0.10 -23.98 19.41
CA VAL A 73 1.51 -24.19 19.01
C VAL A 73 1.95 -25.62 19.26
N LEU A 74 1.64 -26.19 20.43
CA LEU A 74 2.04 -27.52 20.82
C LEU A 74 1.40 -28.62 19.96
N GLN A 75 0.17 -28.42 19.47
CA GLN A 75 -0.46 -29.34 18.52
C GLN A 75 0.38 -29.51 17.24
N HIS A 76 1.04 -28.44 16.78
CA HIS A 76 1.89 -28.47 15.58
C HIS A 76 3.28 -29.04 15.88
N LEU A 77 3.87 -28.69 17.03
CA LEU A 77 5.25 -29.08 17.37
C LEU A 77 5.34 -30.48 17.98
N ARG A 78 4.36 -30.87 18.80
CA ARG A 78 4.33 -32.12 19.57
C ARG A 78 2.91 -32.71 19.58
N PRO A 79 2.47 -33.41 18.51
CA PRO A 79 1.08 -33.83 18.32
C PRO A 79 0.45 -34.72 19.41
N ASN A 80 1.22 -35.19 20.40
CA ASN A 80 0.78 -36.05 21.52
C ASN A 80 1.23 -35.50 22.89
N PHE A 81 1.16 -34.18 23.11
CA PHE A 81 1.54 -33.60 24.40
C PHE A 81 0.48 -33.90 25.49
N ASN A 82 0.92 -34.36 26.66
CA ASN A 82 0.04 -34.61 27.81
C ASN A 82 -0.06 -33.42 28.78
N LEU A 83 0.90 -32.49 28.69
CA LEU A 83 1.01 -31.31 29.56
C LEU A 83 1.26 -30.07 28.70
N CYS A 84 0.54 -28.98 29.00
CA CYS A 84 0.66 -27.72 28.29
C CYS A 84 1.79 -26.86 28.89
N TYR A 85 3.03 -27.14 28.46
CA TYR A 85 4.19 -26.29 28.75
C TYR A 85 5.11 -26.22 27.53
N PHE A 86 5.83 -25.10 27.39
CA PHE A 86 6.95 -24.99 26.45
C PHE A 86 8.28 -25.37 27.11
N THR A 87 9.08 -26.17 26.42
CA THR A 87 10.53 -26.18 26.62
C THR A 87 11.15 -24.93 26.00
N VAL A 88 12.46 -24.69 26.21
CA VAL A 88 13.15 -23.57 25.55
C VAL A 88 13.11 -23.69 24.02
N ASP A 89 13.15 -24.91 23.49
CA ASP A 89 13.08 -25.16 22.05
C ASP A 89 11.65 -24.91 21.53
N ASP A 90 10.61 -25.39 22.23
CA ASP A 90 9.21 -25.10 21.85
C ASP A 90 8.93 -23.59 21.86
N PHE A 91 9.43 -22.89 22.88
CA PHE A 91 9.32 -21.44 23.00
C PHE A 91 10.06 -20.72 21.87
N PHE A 92 11.25 -21.19 21.51
CA PHE A 92 11.99 -20.63 20.40
C PHE A 92 11.29 -20.86 19.06
N GLU A 93 10.71 -22.04 18.82
CA GLU A 93 9.90 -22.30 17.63
C GLU A 93 8.64 -21.42 17.57
N TYR A 94 7.96 -21.21 18.70
CA TYR A 94 6.85 -20.24 18.80
C TYR A 94 7.25 -18.86 18.25
N LEU A 95 8.47 -18.39 18.58
CA LEU A 95 8.92 -17.06 18.15
C LEU A 95 9.05 -16.91 16.63
N PHE A 96 9.10 -18.02 15.87
CA PHE A 96 9.16 -18.03 14.40
C PHE A 96 7.81 -18.25 13.70
N LEU A 97 6.72 -18.41 14.46
CA LEU A 97 5.37 -18.55 13.93
C LEU A 97 4.78 -17.17 13.64
N ASP A 98 5.04 -16.63 12.45
CA ASP A 98 4.62 -15.27 12.06
C ASP A 98 3.11 -15.04 12.01
N GLN A 99 2.30 -16.10 11.92
CA GLN A 99 0.84 -16.01 12.00
C GLN A 99 0.36 -15.67 13.44
N ILE A 100 1.15 -15.98 14.46
CA ILE A 100 0.83 -15.78 15.88
C ILE A 100 1.69 -14.64 16.44
N ASN A 101 3.00 -14.75 16.23
CA ASN A 101 4.02 -13.82 16.70
C ASN A 101 4.51 -12.84 15.60
N GLY A 102 3.61 -12.45 14.71
CA GLY A 102 3.88 -11.48 13.65
C GLY A 102 4.14 -10.07 14.18
N PRO A 103 4.74 -9.17 13.37
CA PRO A 103 5.18 -7.86 13.82
C PRO A 103 4.07 -6.81 13.87
N ILE A 104 2.90 -7.11 13.31
CA ILE A 104 1.75 -6.20 13.18
C ILE A 104 0.47 -6.98 13.47
N THR A 105 -0.60 -6.29 13.83
CA THR A 105 -1.91 -6.89 14.12
C THR A 105 -2.64 -7.25 12.82
N ALA A 106 -3.27 -8.42 12.78
CA ALA A 106 -4.01 -8.90 11.60
C ALA A 106 -5.46 -8.38 11.53
N GLU A 107 -5.98 -7.85 12.64
CA GLU A 107 -7.36 -7.39 12.76
C GLU A 107 -7.49 -5.87 12.51
N VAL A 108 -8.67 -5.49 12.04
CA VAL A 108 -9.07 -4.09 11.89
C VAL A 108 -9.35 -3.52 13.28
N HIS A 109 -8.68 -2.42 13.61
CA HIS A 109 -8.73 -1.82 14.95
C HIS A 109 -8.76 -0.29 14.94
N HIS A 110 -8.61 0.35 13.79
CA HIS A 110 -8.87 1.78 13.67
C HIS A 110 -10.37 2.04 13.79
N ASP A 111 -10.74 3.25 14.21
CA ASP A 111 -12.11 3.74 14.05
C ASP A 111 -12.46 3.82 12.56
N MET A 112 -13.48 3.07 12.14
CA MET A 112 -13.95 2.98 10.75
C MET A 112 -15.23 3.80 10.52
N THR A 113 -15.66 4.58 11.51
CA THR A 113 -16.89 5.39 11.48
C THR A 113 -16.66 6.85 11.08
N ALA A 114 -15.40 7.30 11.02
CA ALA A 114 -15.07 8.61 10.47
C ALA A 114 -15.37 8.69 8.95
N PRO A 115 -15.55 9.89 8.37
CA PRO A 115 -15.77 10.10 6.93
C PRO A 115 -14.63 9.58 6.03
N LEU A 116 -14.93 9.15 4.79
CA LEU A 116 -13.92 8.59 3.85
C LEU A 116 -12.68 9.48 3.65
N GLN A 117 -12.82 10.81 3.65
CA GLN A 117 -11.68 11.73 3.49
C GLN A 117 -10.68 11.68 4.65
N HIS A 118 -10.99 11.00 5.75
CA HIS A 118 -10.13 10.80 6.92
C HIS A 118 -9.28 9.53 6.83
N TYR A 119 -9.29 8.81 5.72
CA TYR A 119 -8.50 7.59 5.53
C TYR A 119 -7.56 7.73 4.34
N PHE A 120 -6.35 7.23 4.47
CA PHE A 120 -5.58 6.77 3.31
C PHE A 120 -6.25 5.53 2.74
N ILE A 121 -6.39 5.47 1.42
CA ILE A 121 -7.15 4.44 0.70
C ILE A 121 -6.22 3.75 -0.29
N TYR A 122 -6.22 2.43 -0.29
CA TYR A 122 -5.31 1.67 -1.15
C TYR A 122 -5.76 1.76 -2.62
N THR A 123 -5.00 2.50 -3.45
CA THR A 123 -5.42 2.90 -4.80
C THR A 123 -4.56 2.32 -5.92
N GLY A 124 -5.19 1.64 -6.88
CA GLY A 124 -4.59 1.24 -8.14
C GLY A 124 -4.63 2.36 -9.20
N HIS A 125 -3.62 2.39 -10.07
CA HIS A 125 -3.57 3.22 -11.27
C HIS A 125 -3.68 2.34 -12.52
N ASN A 126 -4.51 2.72 -13.50
CA ASN A 126 -4.79 1.99 -14.74
C ASN A 126 -4.91 0.48 -14.47
N SER A 127 -5.88 0.14 -13.63
CA SER A 127 -5.95 -1.18 -12.95
C SER A 127 -6.20 -2.36 -13.89
N TYR A 128 -6.53 -2.07 -15.15
CA TYR A 128 -6.75 -3.01 -16.22
C TYR A 128 -5.47 -3.38 -17.00
N LEU A 129 -4.38 -2.63 -16.85
CA LEU A 129 -3.14 -2.88 -17.61
C LEU A 129 -2.38 -4.11 -17.09
N THR A 130 -2.00 -5.00 -18.00
CA THR A 130 -1.19 -6.19 -17.68
C THR A 130 0.30 -5.91 -17.61
N GLY A 131 0.76 -4.76 -18.14
CA GLY A 131 2.17 -4.38 -18.18
C GLY A 131 2.41 -2.88 -18.33
N ASN A 132 3.09 -2.51 -19.42
CA ASN A 132 3.49 -1.13 -19.71
C ASN A 132 2.32 -0.26 -20.24
N GLN A 133 2.50 1.05 -20.25
CA GLN A 133 1.44 2.01 -20.60
C GLN A 133 1.20 2.17 -22.12
N LEU A 134 2.00 1.54 -23.00
CA LEU A 134 1.98 1.84 -24.44
C LEU A 134 1.42 0.72 -25.31
N ASN A 135 1.72 -0.54 -24.99
CA ASN A 135 1.40 -1.67 -25.86
C ASN A 135 1.13 -2.97 -25.11
N SER A 136 0.90 -2.91 -23.79
CA SER A 136 0.47 -4.10 -23.05
C SER A 136 -1.02 -4.34 -23.20
N ASP A 137 -1.45 -5.58 -22.95
CA ASP A 137 -2.87 -5.92 -23.04
C ASP A 137 -3.66 -5.37 -21.85
N CYS A 138 -4.94 -5.09 -22.06
CA CYS A 138 -5.89 -4.79 -20.99
C CYS A 138 -6.67 -6.05 -20.60
N SER A 139 -6.91 -6.25 -19.31
CA SER A 139 -7.68 -7.37 -18.78
C SER A 139 -8.24 -7.05 -17.40
N GLU A 140 -9.26 -7.80 -16.99
CA GLU A 140 -9.76 -7.91 -15.64
C GLU A 140 -8.77 -8.59 -14.66
N VAL A 141 -7.80 -9.37 -15.13
CA VAL A 141 -6.90 -10.16 -14.26
C VAL A 141 -6.08 -9.29 -13.30
N PRO A 142 -5.48 -8.16 -13.70
CA PRO A 142 -4.79 -7.26 -12.77
C PRO A 142 -5.74 -6.63 -11.75
N ILE A 143 -7.01 -6.38 -12.11
CA ILE A 143 -8.06 -5.91 -11.18
C ILE A 143 -8.30 -6.96 -10.09
N ILE A 144 -8.50 -8.22 -10.49
CA ILE A 144 -8.71 -9.35 -9.55
C ILE A 144 -7.53 -9.46 -8.59
N LYS A 145 -6.29 -9.42 -9.11
CA LYS A 145 -5.06 -9.45 -8.29
C LYS A 145 -4.98 -8.27 -7.32
N ALA A 146 -5.35 -7.07 -7.75
CA ALA A 146 -5.36 -5.88 -6.89
C ALA A 146 -6.38 -6.04 -5.74
N LEU A 147 -7.59 -6.51 -6.03
CA LEU A 147 -8.63 -6.74 -5.02
C LEU A 147 -8.22 -7.80 -3.99
N HIS A 148 -7.58 -8.90 -4.41
CA HIS A 148 -7.00 -9.90 -3.51
C HIS A 148 -5.90 -9.34 -2.60
N LYS A 149 -5.14 -8.34 -3.08
CA LYS A 149 -4.12 -7.63 -2.27
C LYS A 149 -4.72 -6.57 -1.35
N GLY A 150 -6.04 -6.37 -1.36
CA GLY A 150 -6.72 -5.39 -0.52
C GLY A 150 -6.87 -4.00 -1.14
N VAL A 151 -6.53 -3.79 -2.41
CA VAL A 151 -6.75 -2.50 -3.10
C VAL A 151 -8.24 -2.16 -3.11
N ARG A 152 -8.60 -0.92 -2.76
CA ARG A 152 -9.98 -0.44 -2.59
C ARG A 152 -10.40 0.57 -3.65
N VAL A 153 -9.48 1.13 -4.41
CA VAL A 153 -9.80 2.01 -5.54
C VAL A 153 -9.28 1.41 -6.84
N ILE A 154 -10.19 1.17 -7.78
CA ILE A 154 -9.93 0.58 -9.11
C ILE A 154 -10.19 1.65 -10.16
N GLU A 155 -9.23 1.87 -11.05
CA GLU A 155 -9.35 2.80 -12.17
C GLU A 155 -9.70 2.10 -13.47
N LEU A 156 -10.67 2.65 -14.20
CA LEU A 156 -11.11 2.21 -15.52
C LEU A 156 -11.21 3.42 -16.45
N ASP A 157 -10.51 3.36 -17.59
CA ASP A 157 -10.54 4.38 -18.63
C ASP A 157 -11.53 3.95 -19.70
N LEU A 158 -12.63 4.68 -19.82
CA LEU A 158 -13.75 4.31 -20.67
C LEU A 158 -13.68 5.02 -22.02
N TRP A 159 -13.67 4.22 -23.09
CA TRP A 159 -13.64 4.72 -24.46
C TRP A 159 -14.75 4.08 -25.30
N PRO A 160 -15.32 4.78 -26.29
CA PRO A 160 -16.17 4.15 -27.30
C PRO A 160 -15.40 3.05 -28.03
N ASN A 161 -16.03 1.91 -28.25
CA ASN A 161 -15.46 0.87 -29.11
C ASN A 161 -15.37 1.34 -30.57
N SER A 162 -14.73 0.54 -31.44
CA SER A 162 -14.53 0.90 -32.86
C SER A 162 -15.83 1.14 -33.64
N THR A 163 -16.93 0.50 -33.24
CA THR A 163 -18.28 0.67 -33.83
C THR A 163 -19.09 1.80 -33.18
N LYS A 164 -18.54 2.49 -32.16
CA LYS A 164 -19.15 3.60 -31.40
C LYS A 164 -20.49 3.26 -30.72
N ASP A 165 -20.80 1.99 -30.54
CA ASP A 165 -22.04 1.49 -29.93
C ASP A 165 -21.80 0.69 -28.64
N GLY A 166 -20.54 0.44 -28.27
CA GLY A 166 -20.13 -0.24 -27.05
C GLY A 166 -19.04 0.53 -26.30
N ILE A 167 -18.64 -0.01 -25.14
CA ILE A 167 -17.64 0.60 -24.25
C ILE A 167 -16.48 -0.37 -24.02
N ASP A 168 -15.29 0.09 -24.37
CA ASP A 168 -14.02 -0.57 -24.11
C ASP A 168 -13.30 0.12 -22.95
N VAL A 169 -12.50 -0.67 -22.24
CA VAL A 169 -11.53 -0.20 -21.25
C VAL A 169 -10.14 -0.37 -21.82
N LEU A 170 -9.45 0.75 -22.04
CA LEU A 170 -8.08 0.79 -22.57
C LEU A 170 -7.36 2.09 -22.19
N HIS A 171 -6.05 2.12 -22.35
CA HIS A 171 -5.31 3.37 -22.26
C HIS A 171 -5.38 4.09 -23.62
N GLY A 172 -6.13 5.19 -23.67
CA GLY A 172 -6.43 5.91 -24.90
C GLY A 172 -5.19 6.36 -25.65
N TRP A 173 -5.30 6.46 -26.98
CA TRP A 173 -4.21 6.92 -27.87
C TRP A 173 -2.94 6.05 -27.83
N THR A 174 -3.03 4.83 -27.32
CA THR A 174 -1.93 3.87 -27.28
C THR A 174 -2.28 2.58 -28.03
N MET A 175 -1.33 1.64 -28.11
CA MET A 175 -1.50 0.34 -28.78
C MET A 175 -1.91 -0.76 -27.79
N THR A 176 -2.50 -0.41 -26.64
CA THR A 176 -3.01 -1.40 -25.70
C THR A 176 -4.25 -2.10 -26.25
N THR A 177 -4.34 -3.43 -26.14
CA THR A 177 -5.53 -4.16 -26.58
C THR A 177 -6.66 -3.98 -25.56
N PRO A 178 -7.90 -3.65 -25.99
CA PRO A 178 -8.99 -3.33 -25.07
C PRO A 178 -9.58 -4.55 -24.36
N VAL A 179 -10.24 -4.30 -23.23
CA VAL A 179 -11.13 -5.24 -22.54
C VAL A 179 -12.52 -4.61 -22.38
N THR A 180 -13.59 -5.39 -22.52
CA THR A 180 -14.95 -4.84 -22.39
C THR A 180 -15.25 -4.38 -20.96
N LEU A 181 -15.97 -3.27 -20.82
CA LEU A 181 -16.37 -2.75 -19.51
C LEU A 181 -17.14 -3.78 -18.69
N GLU A 182 -18.08 -4.51 -19.32
CA GLU A 182 -18.87 -5.53 -18.62
C GLU A 182 -18.01 -6.62 -17.97
N LYS A 183 -16.90 -7.02 -18.61
CA LYS A 183 -15.98 -8.01 -18.05
C LYS A 183 -15.32 -7.48 -16.79
N CYS A 184 -14.80 -6.25 -16.84
CA CYS A 184 -14.22 -5.59 -15.66
C CYS A 184 -15.24 -5.45 -14.52
N LEU A 185 -16.45 -4.97 -14.79
CA LEU A 185 -17.48 -4.78 -13.76
C LEU A 185 -17.91 -6.10 -13.12
N LYS A 186 -18.06 -7.18 -13.90
CA LYS A 186 -18.37 -8.52 -13.37
C LYS A 186 -17.27 -9.03 -12.44
N SER A 187 -16.00 -8.88 -12.82
CA SER A 187 -14.88 -9.25 -11.94
C SER A 187 -14.83 -8.38 -10.69
N ILE A 188 -15.07 -7.07 -10.79
CA ILE A 188 -15.15 -6.22 -9.59
C ILE A 188 -16.29 -6.71 -8.68
N LYS A 189 -17.47 -7.02 -9.22
CA LYS A 189 -18.59 -7.54 -8.42
C LYS A 189 -18.21 -8.80 -7.65
N GLU A 190 -17.55 -9.75 -8.31
CA GLU A 190 -17.18 -11.04 -7.73
C GLU A 190 -16.11 -10.91 -6.64
N TYR A 191 -15.10 -10.05 -6.85
CA TYR A 191 -13.91 -9.99 -6.00
C TYR A 191 -13.84 -8.76 -5.09
N ALA A 192 -14.80 -7.82 -5.18
CA ALA A 192 -14.77 -6.54 -4.44
C ALA A 192 -14.46 -6.74 -2.95
N PHE A 193 -15.06 -7.75 -2.33
CA PHE A 193 -14.99 -7.95 -0.88
C PHE A 193 -14.26 -9.23 -0.45
N VAL A 194 -13.41 -9.80 -1.34
CA VAL A 194 -12.68 -11.05 -1.06
C VAL A 194 -11.66 -10.90 0.07
N ASN A 195 -11.08 -9.72 0.22
CA ASN A 195 -10.04 -9.43 1.22
C ASN A 195 -10.55 -8.52 2.35
N SER A 196 -11.53 -7.65 2.08
CA SER A 196 -11.99 -6.61 3.01
C SER A 196 -13.49 -6.35 2.81
N PRO A 197 -14.28 -6.18 3.88
CA PRO A 197 -15.70 -5.85 3.76
C PRO A 197 -15.94 -4.37 3.41
N TYR A 198 -14.92 -3.53 3.52
CA TYR A 198 -15.02 -2.08 3.30
C TYR A 198 -15.19 -1.73 1.82
N PRO A 199 -15.75 -0.55 1.51
CA PRO A 199 -16.17 -0.20 0.15
C PRO A 199 -15.08 -0.33 -0.92
N VAL A 200 -15.52 -0.55 -2.16
CA VAL A 200 -14.68 -0.40 -3.35
C VAL A 200 -15.12 0.84 -4.11
N ILE A 201 -14.17 1.68 -4.50
CA ILE A 201 -14.40 2.89 -5.30
C ILE A 201 -13.89 2.62 -6.72
N ILE A 202 -14.75 2.81 -7.72
CA ILE A 202 -14.38 2.74 -9.13
C ILE A 202 -14.20 4.17 -9.63
N THR A 203 -12.96 4.56 -9.94
CA THR A 203 -12.68 5.83 -10.60
C THR A 203 -12.79 5.65 -12.11
N LEU A 204 -13.69 6.40 -12.74
CA LEU A 204 -13.90 6.35 -14.19
C LEU A 204 -13.24 7.56 -14.85
N GLU A 205 -12.31 7.31 -15.77
CA GLU A 205 -11.89 8.31 -16.75
C GLU A 205 -12.81 8.20 -17.96
N ASP A 206 -13.74 9.15 -18.09
CA ASP A 206 -14.89 9.05 -18.97
C ASP A 206 -14.67 9.86 -20.27
N HIS A 207 -14.47 9.15 -21.38
CA HIS A 207 -14.37 9.71 -22.74
C HIS A 207 -15.61 9.40 -23.60
N LEU A 208 -16.75 9.16 -22.96
CA LEU A 208 -17.96 8.66 -23.61
C LEU A 208 -18.93 9.77 -24.03
N THR A 209 -19.75 9.47 -25.05
CA THR A 209 -20.91 10.30 -25.41
C THR A 209 -22.06 10.12 -24.41
N PRO A 210 -23.03 11.04 -24.33
CA PRO A 210 -24.19 10.91 -23.44
C PRO A 210 -24.93 9.58 -23.59
N ASN A 211 -25.09 9.06 -24.82
CA ASN A 211 -25.75 7.78 -25.07
C ASN A 211 -24.96 6.59 -24.49
N LEU A 212 -23.62 6.64 -24.56
CA LEU A 212 -22.77 5.60 -23.98
C LEU A 212 -22.70 5.72 -22.45
N GLN A 213 -22.76 6.94 -21.88
CA GLN A 213 -22.90 7.16 -20.44
C GLN A 213 -24.20 6.55 -19.90
N ALA A 214 -25.31 6.65 -20.64
CA ALA A 214 -26.57 5.97 -20.28
C ALA A 214 -26.40 4.44 -20.25
N LYS A 215 -25.67 3.86 -21.23
CA LYS A 215 -25.33 2.43 -21.22
C LYS A 215 -24.44 2.04 -20.03
N VAL A 216 -23.49 2.90 -19.63
CA VAL A 216 -22.70 2.67 -18.41
C VAL A 216 -23.61 2.66 -17.18
N ALA A 217 -24.53 3.61 -17.06
CA ALA A 217 -25.48 3.66 -15.95
C ALA A 217 -26.34 2.39 -15.87
N GLU A 218 -26.86 1.92 -17.02
CA GLU A 218 -27.60 0.66 -17.12
C GLU A 218 -26.73 -0.54 -16.69
N MET A 219 -25.52 -0.66 -17.24
CA MET A 219 -24.59 -1.75 -16.92
C MET A 219 -24.22 -1.79 -15.43
N VAL A 220 -23.83 -0.67 -14.86
CA VAL A 220 -23.41 -0.58 -13.45
C VAL A 220 -24.59 -0.91 -12.53
N THR A 221 -25.78 -0.36 -12.81
CA THR A 221 -26.99 -0.63 -12.03
C THR A 221 -27.38 -2.11 -12.09
N ARG A 222 -27.41 -2.70 -13.30
CA ARG A 222 -27.72 -4.11 -13.51
C ARG A 222 -26.70 -5.04 -12.87
N ILE A 223 -25.41 -4.75 -12.99
CA ILE A 223 -24.34 -5.63 -12.52
C ILE A 223 -24.23 -5.56 -11.01
N PHE A 224 -24.12 -4.38 -10.41
CA PHE A 224 -23.91 -4.27 -8.97
C PHE A 224 -25.22 -4.38 -8.17
N GLY A 225 -26.37 -3.99 -8.73
CA GLY A 225 -27.65 -4.03 -8.02
C GLY A 225 -27.54 -3.32 -6.67
N ASP A 226 -27.91 -4.03 -5.60
CA ASP A 226 -27.84 -3.51 -4.24
C ASP A 226 -26.41 -3.21 -3.76
N MET A 227 -25.35 -3.73 -4.41
CA MET A 227 -23.99 -3.36 -4.04
C MET A 227 -23.67 -1.91 -4.43
N LEU A 228 -24.37 -1.34 -5.41
CA LEU A 228 -24.13 0.03 -5.86
C LEU A 228 -24.60 1.02 -4.79
N TYR A 229 -23.71 1.91 -4.36
CA TYR A 229 -24.09 3.05 -3.56
C TYR A 229 -24.43 4.24 -4.45
N CYS A 230 -25.64 4.76 -4.27
CA CYS A 230 -26.11 6.00 -4.88
C CYS A 230 -26.27 7.06 -3.77
N PRO A 231 -25.68 8.25 -3.93
CA PRO A 231 -25.86 9.35 -2.99
C PRO A 231 -27.33 9.70 -2.72
N LYS A 232 -27.63 10.03 -1.46
CA LYS A 232 -28.92 10.56 -1.02
C LYS A 232 -28.81 12.06 -0.78
N ALA A 233 -29.94 12.77 -0.82
CA ALA A 233 -30.01 14.20 -0.53
C ALA A 233 -29.61 14.54 0.93
N GLU A 234 -29.68 13.55 1.82
CA GLU A 234 -29.32 13.63 3.24
C GLU A 234 -27.82 13.48 3.50
N ASP A 235 -27.02 13.08 2.50
CA ASP A 235 -25.56 12.99 2.59
C ASP A 235 -24.94 14.41 2.55
N GLN A 236 -25.15 15.19 3.62
CA GLN A 236 -24.69 16.56 3.71
C GLN A 236 -23.25 16.68 4.18
N ASP A 237 -22.52 17.58 3.50
CA ASP A 237 -21.16 18.10 3.72
C ASP A 237 -19.98 17.12 3.77
N GLU A 238 -20.14 15.90 4.30
CA GLU A 238 -19.05 14.92 4.44
C GLU A 238 -19.33 13.61 3.68
N PHE A 239 -18.27 12.89 3.33
CA PHE A 239 -18.42 11.57 2.72
C PHE A 239 -18.87 10.55 3.78
N PRO A 240 -19.71 9.55 3.43
CA PRO A 240 -20.03 8.47 4.35
C PRO A 240 -18.77 7.74 4.81
N SER A 241 -18.86 7.04 5.94
CA SER A 241 -17.72 6.30 6.51
C SER A 241 -17.49 4.96 5.81
N PRO A 242 -16.27 4.39 5.89
CA PRO A 242 -16.04 3.01 5.46
C PRO A 242 -17.02 2.02 6.10
N GLU A 243 -17.35 2.20 7.39
CA GLU A 243 -18.31 1.37 8.11
C GLU A 243 -19.73 1.45 7.50
N ALA A 244 -20.24 2.66 7.25
CA ALA A 244 -21.56 2.87 6.65
C ALA A 244 -21.66 2.33 5.21
N LEU A 245 -20.53 2.17 4.53
CA LEU A 245 -20.41 1.73 3.15
C LEU A 245 -19.92 0.28 3.03
N LYS A 246 -19.94 -0.52 4.10
CA LYS A 246 -19.59 -1.94 4.03
C LYS A 246 -20.38 -2.64 2.93
N HIS A 247 -19.67 -3.44 2.15
CA HIS A 247 -20.18 -4.19 1.00
C HIS A 247 -20.79 -3.31 -0.12
N ARG A 248 -20.44 -2.03 -0.19
CA ARG A 248 -20.86 -1.13 -1.26
C ARG A 248 -19.75 -0.82 -2.27
N VAL A 249 -20.17 -0.55 -3.50
CA VAL A 249 -19.35 -0.09 -4.63
C VAL A 249 -19.77 1.34 -4.96
N LEU A 250 -18.81 2.25 -5.05
CA LEU A 250 -19.04 3.67 -5.33
C LEU A 250 -18.44 4.05 -6.67
N LEU A 251 -19.12 4.89 -7.45
CA LEU A 251 -18.53 5.52 -8.62
C LEU A 251 -17.90 6.87 -8.28
N SER A 252 -16.75 7.16 -8.90
CA SER A 252 -16.04 8.42 -8.76
C SER A 252 -15.64 8.97 -10.14
N THR A 253 -16.33 9.99 -10.65
CA THR A 253 -16.01 10.60 -11.95
C THR A 253 -16.42 12.08 -12.03
N LYS A 254 -16.08 12.75 -13.14
CA LYS A 254 -16.53 14.11 -13.43
C LYS A 254 -18.04 14.06 -13.76
N PRO A 255 -18.90 14.88 -13.15
CA PRO A 255 -20.30 14.96 -13.54
C PRO A 255 -20.45 15.37 -15.02
N PRO A 256 -21.47 14.88 -15.75
CA PRO A 256 -21.75 15.32 -17.11
C PRO A 256 -21.90 16.85 -17.23
N LYS A 257 -21.47 17.44 -18.35
CA LYS A 257 -21.64 18.88 -18.59
C LYS A 257 -23.15 19.19 -18.70
N GLU A 258 -23.67 20.06 -17.84
CA GLU A 258 -25.01 20.64 -18.02
C GLU A 258 -24.93 21.76 -19.06
N HIS A 259 -25.58 21.59 -20.21
CA HIS A 259 -25.82 22.70 -21.13
C HIS A 259 -26.87 23.62 -20.50
N LEU A 260 -26.42 24.62 -19.73
CA LEU A 260 -27.24 25.78 -19.46
C LEU A 260 -27.46 26.51 -20.79
N GLU A 261 -28.72 26.61 -21.21
CA GLU A 261 -29.13 27.47 -22.31
C GLU A 261 -28.59 28.89 -22.04
N ARG A 262 -27.55 29.28 -22.78
CA ARG A 262 -27.15 30.68 -22.88
C ARG A 262 -28.25 31.42 -23.62
N ILE A 263 -29.26 31.87 -22.88
CA ILE A 263 -30.09 32.98 -23.33
C ILE A 263 -29.22 34.25 -23.25
N ASN A 264 -28.99 34.81 -24.44
CA ASN A 264 -28.50 36.14 -24.78
C ASN A 264 -26.98 36.39 -24.86
N GLY A 265 -26.53 36.61 -26.11
CA GLY A 265 -25.88 37.87 -26.47
C GLY A 265 -24.43 37.77 -26.96
N ASN A 266 -24.24 37.91 -28.27
CA ASN A 266 -22.98 38.10 -29.00
C ASN A 266 -22.01 39.08 -28.32
N GLN A 267 -20.70 38.77 -28.39
CA GLN A 267 -19.75 39.58 -29.17
C GLN A 267 -18.41 38.84 -29.34
N ASP A 268 -17.98 38.75 -30.60
CA ASP A 268 -16.62 38.44 -31.05
C ASP A 268 -15.60 39.35 -30.37
N ASP A 269 -14.42 38.82 -30.08
CA ASP A 269 -13.18 39.58 -30.27
C ASP A 269 -11.99 38.65 -30.49
N SER A 270 -11.36 38.87 -31.64
CA SER A 270 -10.13 38.25 -32.13
C SER A 270 -8.89 38.97 -31.59
N HIS A 271 -7.75 38.27 -31.65
CA HIS A 271 -6.36 38.72 -31.49
C HIS A 271 -5.79 38.92 -30.07
N ASN A 272 -4.86 38.03 -29.67
CA ASN A 272 -3.43 38.34 -29.61
C ASN A 272 -2.60 37.15 -29.09
N MET A 273 -1.63 36.70 -29.91
CA MET A 273 -0.50 35.85 -29.51
C MET A 273 0.73 36.73 -29.33
N PRO A 274 1.59 36.47 -28.34
CA PRO A 274 3.01 36.73 -28.48
C PRO A 274 3.82 35.43 -28.53
N ASP A 275 4.74 35.41 -29.50
CA ASP A 275 5.89 34.52 -29.63
C ASP A 275 6.70 34.38 -28.33
N LEU A 276 7.11 33.15 -28.00
CA LEU A 276 8.49 32.94 -27.55
C LEU A 276 9.02 31.58 -28.01
N ASN A 277 10.15 31.67 -28.69
CA ASN A 277 10.82 30.64 -29.46
C ASN A 277 11.69 29.73 -28.55
N ASN A 278 11.54 28.43 -28.77
CA ASN A 278 12.53 27.34 -28.72
C ASN A 278 13.54 27.22 -27.56
N ASN A 279 13.40 26.13 -26.79
CA ASN A 279 14.52 25.24 -26.51
C ASN A 279 14.11 23.78 -26.71
N PHE A 280 14.81 23.14 -27.64
CA PHE A 280 14.54 21.84 -28.24
C PHE A 280 14.90 20.70 -27.26
N SER A 281 13.91 20.19 -26.52
CA SER A 281 13.91 18.83 -25.93
C SER A 281 12.53 18.51 -25.34
N GLN A 282 11.51 18.48 -26.21
CA GLN A 282 10.14 18.18 -25.80
C GLN A 282 9.46 17.27 -26.82
N PHE A 283 9.77 15.98 -26.75
CA PHE A 283 8.81 14.96 -27.17
C PHE A 283 7.81 14.77 -26.02
N VAL A 284 6.75 15.59 -26.10
CA VAL A 284 5.32 15.34 -25.81
C VAL A 284 4.98 14.49 -24.58
N TYR A 285 4.42 15.14 -23.55
CA TYR A 285 3.11 14.86 -22.95
C TYR A 285 2.80 16.05 -22.03
N ILE A 286 2.18 17.08 -22.60
CA ILE A 286 1.44 18.05 -21.81
C ILE A 286 -0.02 17.65 -21.97
N ASP A 287 -0.65 17.15 -20.91
CA ASP A 287 -2.10 16.95 -20.83
C ASP A 287 -2.76 18.32 -20.94
N PHE A 288 -3.06 18.72 -22.16
CA PHE A 288 -4.20 19.58 -22.43
C PHE A 288 -5.34 18.64 -22.80
N ASP A 289 -6.39 18.62 -21.96
CA ASP A 289 -7.75 18.30 -22.40
C ASP A 289 -8.05 19.29 -23.55
N ASP A 290 -7.69 18.94 -24.79
CA ASP A 290 -7.94 19.75 -25.98
C ASP A 290 -8.93 18.98 -26.88
N GLU A 291 -10.20 19.35 -26.73
CA GLU A 291 -11.28 18.99 -27.63
C GLU A 291 -11.00 19.62 -29.00
N ASN A 292 -10.53 18.82 -29.95
CA ASN A 292 -10.69 19.11 -31.39
C ASN A 292 -10.97 17.80 -32.13
N GLY A 293 -12.23 17.37 -32.04
CA GLY A 293 -12.83 16.43 -32.98
C GLY A 293 -13.68 17.21 -33.96
N ASP A 294 -13.35 17.11 -35.25
CA ASP A 294 -14.05 17.76 -36.35
C ASP A 294 -15.58 17.63 -36.25
N ALA A 295 -16.25 18.78 -36.41
CA ALA A 295 -17.69 18.90 -36.40
C ALA A 295 -18.33 18.20 -37.62
N ALA A 296 -18.78 16.96 -37.41
CA ALA A 296 -19.79 16.35 -38.25
C ALA A 296 -21.18 16.59 -37.61
N ASN A 297 -22.03 17.29 -38.35
CA ASN A 297 -23.44 17.58 -38.06
C ASN A 297 -24.20 16.36 -37.48
N GLU A 298 -24.64 16.44 -36.23
CA GLU A 298 -25.77 15.65 -35.72
C GLU A 298 -26.80 16.58 -35.05
N LYS A 299 -27.99 16.62 -35.64
CA LYS A 299 -29.19 17.25 -35.06
C LYS A 299 -29.92 16.20 -34.21
N ASN A 300 -30.36 16.64 -33.02
CA ASN A 300 -31.17 15.94 -32.00
C ASN A 300 -30.41 14.99 -31.07
N GLU A 301 -29.68 15.54 -30.09
CA GLU A 301 -29.24 14.77 -28.92
C GLU A 301 -30.30 14.78 -27.80
N PRO A 302 -30.50 13.64 -27.08
CA PRO A 302 -31.35 13.58 -25.90
C PRO A 302 -30.73 14.32 -24.71
N LYS A 303 -31.58 14.73 -23.77
CA LYS A 303 -31.21 15.25 -22.44
C LYS A 303 -30.09 14.40 -21.82
N THR A 304 -29.10 15.06 -21.22
CA THR A 304 -28.01 14.43 -20.46
C THR A 304 -28.54 13.32 -19.54
N PRO A 305 -27.90 12.13 -19.45
CA PRO A 305 -28.42 11.03 -18.67
C PRO A 305 -28.41 11.39 -17.19
N THR A 306 -29.58 11.83 -16.70
CA THR A 306 -29.76 12.22 -15.29
C THR A 306 -29.42 11.05 -14.37
N GLU A 307 -29.66 9.82 -14.84
CA GLU A 307 -29.33 8.57 -14.15
C GLU A 307 -27.82 8.41 -13.92
N TYR A 308 -26.96 8.58 -14.94
CA TYR A 308 -25.51 8.43 -14.76
C TYR A 308 -24.95 9.39 -13.70
N LYS A 309 -25.42 10.65 -13.70
CA LYS A 309 -25.04 11.65 -12.69
C LYS A 309 -25.48 11.24 -11.28
N GLN A 310 -26.66 10.63 -11.12
CA GLN A 310 -27.19 10.20 -9.83
C GLN A 310 -26.41 9.01 -9.22
N LEU A 311 -25.67 8.25 -10.04
CA LEU A 311 -24.83 7.13 -9.56
C LEU A 311 -23.48 7.59 -9.01
N ILE A 312 -23.08 8.85 -9.19
CA ILE A 312 -21.72 9.31 -8.85
C ILE A 312 -21.61 9.58 -7.34
N GLY A 313 -21.02 8.63 -6.62
CA GLY A 313 -20.73 8.72 -5.18
C GLY A 313 -19.77 9.86 -4.82
N ILE A 314 -18.73 10.06 -5.63
CA ILE A 314 -17.66 11.04 -5.38
C ILE A 314 -17.43 11.87 -6.65
N HIS A 315 -17.75 13.16 -6.58
CA HIS A 315 -17.57 14.06 -7.71
C HIS A 315 -16.10 14.45 -7.89
N ALA A 316 -15.55 14.18 -9.08
CA ALA A 316 -14.23 14.69 -9.47
C ALA A 316 -14.34 16.16 -9.89
N ALA A 317 -13.51 17.01 -9.29
CA ALA A 317 -13.39 18.42 -9.64
C ALA A 317 -12.58 18.60 -10.92
N LYS A 318 -12.91 19.65 -11.71
CA LYS A 318 -12.06 20.07 -12.81
C LYS A 318 -10.74 20.63 -12.27
N ALA A 319 -9.64 20.32 -12.96
CA ALA A 319 -8.37 20.97 -12.70
C ALA A 319 -8.50 22.47 -12.97
N ASN A 320 -8.19 23.31 -11.98
CA ASN A 320 -8.10 24.75 -12.19
C ASN A 320 -6.69 25.08 -12.70
N LYS A 321 -6.57 25.95 -13.71
CA LYS A 321 -5.26 26.43 -14.20
C LYS A 321 -4.46 27.10 -13.07
N GLU A 322 -5.15 27.64 -12.08
CA GLU A 322 -4.55 28.22 -10.87
C GLU A 322 -4.65 27.23 -9.69
N LEU A 323 -3.51 26.64 -9.34
CA LEU A 323 -3.40 25.60 -8.31
C LEU A 323 -3.93 26.04 -6.95
N ARG A 324 -3.63 27.28 -6.53
CA ARG A 324 -4.14 27.84 -5.27
C ARG A 324 -5.67 27.88 -5.22
N LYS A 325 -6.32 28.24 -6.33
CA LYS A 325 -7.79 28.21 -6.46
C LYS A 325 -8.34 26.79 -6.51
N ALA A 326 -7.58 25.80 -7.01
CA ALA A 326 -8.00 24.40 -6.93
C ALA A 326 -8.04 23.87 -5.48
N LEU A 327 -7.19 24.43 -4.61
CA LEU A 327 -7.05 24.05 -3.20
C LEU A 327 -7.96 24.84 -2.26
N THR A 328 -8.87 25.67 -2.77
CA THR A 328 -9.83 26.37 -1.91
C THR A 328 -10.87 25.39 -1.38
N VAL A 329 -11.11 25.46 -0.08
CA VAL A 329 -12.18 24.70 0.59
C VAL A 329 -13.47 25.49 0.45
N GLU A 330 -14.39 24.96 -0.35
CA GLU A 330 -15.73 25.52 -0.55
C GLU A 330 -16.71 24.91 0.47
N SER A 331 -17.79 25.63 0.77
CA SER A 331 -18.90 25.09 1.55
C SER A 331 -19.70 24.08 0.72
N GLY A 332 -20.14 22.99 1.34
CA GLY A 332 -20.91 21.93 0.70
C GLY A 332 -20.17 20.58 0.67
N LYS A 333 -20.73 19.62 -0.06
CA LYS A 333 -20.21 18.25 -0.16
C LYS A 333 -18.78 18.24 -0.72
N GLY A 334 -17.89 17.52 -0.02
CA GLY A 334 -16.50 17.34 -0.45
C GLY A 334 -16.36 16.85 -1.90
N LYS A 335 -15.29 17.27 -2.56
CA LYS A 335 -14.94 16.87 -3.94
C LYS A 335 -13.64 16.07 -3.98
N ARG A 336 -13.38 15.42 -5.12
CA ARG A 336 -12.09 14.77 -5.40
C ARG A 336 -11.26 15.59 -6.38
N LEU A 337 -10.03 15.96 -6.01
CA LEU A 337 -9.07 16.60 -6.90
C LEU A 337 -8.02 15.58 -7.36
N SER A 338 -7.79 15.45 -8.66
CA SER A 338 -6.69 14.64 -9.22
C SER A 338 -5.47 15.51 -9.49
N LEU A 339 -4.29 15.09 -9.03
CA LEU A 339 -3.01 15.76 -9.29
C LEU A 339 -2.02 14.74 -9.87
N SER A 340 -1.29 15.11 -10.93
CA SER A 340 -0.11 14.34 -11.32
C SER A 340 0.98 14.45 -10.24
N GLU A 341 1.92 13.51 -10.19
CA GLU A 341 3.03 13.57 -9.23
C GLU A 341 3.82 14.90 -9.29
N GLN A 342 3.95 15.50 -10.48
CA GLN A 342 4.64 16.78 -10.67
C GLN A 342 3.82 17.96 -10.14
N THR A 343 2.50 17.90 -10.32
CA THR A 343 1.59 18.92 -9.77
C THR A 343 1.55 18.84 -8.25
N LEU A 344 1.60 17.62 -7.68
CA LEU A 344 1.76 17.42 -6.25
C LEU A 344 3.08 18.04 -5.75
N GLU A 345 4.20 17.80 -6.42
CA GLU A 345 5.49 18.37 -6.03
C GLU A 345 5.42 19.90 -5.96
N LYS A 346 4.82 20.54 -6.97
CA LYS A 346 4.58 21.99 -6.99
C LYS A 346 3.63 22.44 -5.87
N ALA A 347 2.52 21.72 -5.66
CA ALA A 347 1.55 22.03 -4.60
C ALA A 347 2.16 21.95 -3.20
N ALA A 348 2.95 20.91 -2.95
CA ALA A 348 3.63 20.69 -1.68
C ALA A 348 4.70 21.76 -1.39
N SER A 349 5.41 22.23 -2.43
CA SER A 349 6.42 23.27 -2.27
C SER A 349 5.83 24.67 -2.10
N GLU A 350 4.78 25.02 -2.87
CA GLU A 350 4.24 26.38 -2.89
C GLU A 350 3.06 26.59 -1.92
N TYR A 351 2.27 25.54 -1.64
CA TYR A 351 0.99 25.62 -0.94
C TYR A 351 0.77 24.46 0.04
N GLY A 352 1.83 23.98 0.71
CA GLY A 352 1.79 22.75 1.52
C GLY A 352 0.70 22.73 2.59
N THR A 353 0.55 23.81 3.36
CA THR A 353 -0.48 23.93 4.41
C THR A 353 -1.90 24.06 3.83
N ASP A 354 -2.06 24.73 2.69
CA ASP A 354 -3.34 24.80 1.98
C ASP A 354 -3.75 23.41 1.44
N LEU A 355 -2.79 22.62 0.95
CA LEU A 355 -3.03 21.24 0.53
C LEU A 355 -3.47 20.36 1.72
N VAL A 356 -2.78 20.44 2.87
CA VAL A 356 -3.19 19.72 4.09
C VAL A 356 -4.62 20.11 4.49
N ARG A 357 -4.92 21.41 4.56
CA ARG A 357 -6.25 21.93 4.88
C ARG A 357 -7.31 21.42 3.89
N PHE A 358 -6.99 21.40 2.59
CA PHE A 358 -7.88 20.87 1.57
C PHE A 358 -8.26 19.40 1.83
N THR A 359 -7.30 18.56 2.21
CA THR A 359 -7.52 17.12 2.46
C THR A 359 -8.33 16.79 3.72
N GLN A 360 -8.60 17.77 4.59
CA GLN A 360 -9.43 17.57 5.79
C GLN A 360 -10.92 17.43 5.43
N LYS A 361 -11.34 18.05 4.32
CA LYS A 361 -12.72 18.06 3.82
C LYS A 361 -12.89 17.42 2.45
N ASN A 362 -11.82 17.34 1.66
CA ASN A 362 -11.83 16.83 0.29
C ASN A 362 -10.90 15.63 0.12
N ILE A 363 -11.07 14.90 -0.98
CA ILE A 363 -10.21 13.78 -1.35
C ILE A 363 -9.20 14.26 -2.40
N VAL A 364 -7.92 13.96 -2.20
CA VAL A 364 -6.88 14.16 -3.21
C VAL A 364 -6.46 12.81 -3.76
N ARG A 365 -6.53 12.66 -5.08
CA ARG A 365 -5.95 11.56 -5.84
C ARG A 365 -4.64 12.03 -6.47
N VAL A 366 -3.57 11.27 -6.27
CA VAL A 366 -2.27 11.51 -6.90
C VAL A 366 -1.94 10.36 -7.81
N PHE A 367 -1.53 10.63 -9.04
CA PHE A 367 -1.24 9.60 -10.04
C PHE A 367 0.14 9.77 -10.71
N PRO A 368 0.74 8.68 -11.23
CA PRO A 368 2.03 8.72 -11.92
C PRO A 368 1.97 9.57 -13.20
N LYS A 369 3.04 10.29 -13.55
CA LYS A 369 3.09 11.05 -14.81
C LYS A 369 3.15 10.14 -16.04
N GLY A 370 2.63 10.62 -17.18
CA GLY A 370 2.60 9.87 -18.45
C GLY A 370 3.97 9.43 -18.98
N THR A 371 5.07 10.13 -18.65
CA THR A 371 6.43 9.70 -19.05
C THR A 371 6.91 8.41 -18.37
N ARG A 372 6.17 7.87 -17.39
CA ARG A 372 6.43 6.55 -16.78
C ARG A 372 5.88 5.41 -17.63
N VAL A 373 6.29 5.37 -18.90
CA VAL A 373 5.80 4.40 -19.90
C VAL A 373 6.02 2.93 -19.51
N THR A 374 7.03 2.64 -18.69
CA THR A 374 7.32 1.30 -18.15
C THR A 374 6.57 0.98 -16.85
N SER A 375 5.55 1.76 -16.49
CA SER A 375 4.71 1.56 -15.30
C SER A 375 5.48 1.60 -13.98
N THR A 376 6.53 2.45 -13.91
CA THR A 376 7.23 2.73 -12.63
C THR A 376 6.35 3.54 -11.69
N ASN A 377 6.68 3.54 -10.39
CA ASN A 377 5.91 4.25 -9.35
C ASN A 377 6.72 5.35 -8.68
N PHE A 378 6.07 6.48 -8.40
CA PHE A 378 6.62 7.60 -7.63
C PHE A 378 6.63 7.28 -6.13
N LYS A 379 7.35 8.08 -5.32
CA LYS A 379 7.40 7.85 -3.87
C LYS A 379 6.10 8.37 -3.22
N PRO A 380 5.37 7.56 -2.45
CA PRO A 380 4.07 7.96 -1.93
C PRO A 380 4.13 8.94 -0.74
N LEU A 381 5.28 9.03 -0.05
CA LEU A 381 5.43 9.78 1.20
C LEU A 381 5.05 11.25 1.08
N LEU A 382 5.44 11.92 -0.02
CA LEU A 382 5.11 13.34 -0.21
C LEU A 382 3.59 13.56 -0.20
N ALA A 383 2.83 12.64 -0.80
CA ALA A 383 1.38 12.71 -0.85
C ALA A 383 0.76 12.45 0.53
N TRP A 384 1.20 11.40 1.23
CA TRP A 384 0.69 11.06 2.57
C TRP A 384 0.99 12.12 3.62
N MET A 385 2.19 12.74 3.56
CA MET A 385 2.56 13.86 4.44
C MET A 385 1.60 15.06 4.31
N HIS A 386 1.00 15.23 3.14
CA HIS A 386 0.02 16.29 2.88
C HIS A 386 -1.43 15.80 2.99
N GLY A 387 -1.66 14.59 3.53
CA GLY A 387 -3.00 14.05 3.78
C GLY A 387 -3.74 13.49 2.57
N ALA A 388 -3.06 13.34 1.41
CA ALA A 388 -3.67 12.80 0.20
C ALA A 388 -4.07 11.33 0.39
N GLN A 389 -5.34 11.04 0.12
CA GLN A 389 -5.99 9.77 0.45
C GLN A 389 -5.75 8.71 -0.62
N MET A 390 -5.86 9.09 -1.90
CA MET A 390 -5.79 8.16 -3.04
C MET A 390 -4.45 8.29 -3.77
N VAL A 391 -3.41 7.64 -3.24
CA VAL A 391 -2.08 7.63 -3.86
C VAL A 391 -2.00 6.46 -4.83
N ALA A 392 -2.34 6.71 -6.10
CA ALA A 392 -2.49 5.69 -7.12
C ALA A 392 -1.13 5.11 -7.55
N SER A 393 -1.05 3.78 -7.63
CA SER A 393 0.16 3.07 -8.04
C SER A 393 -0.13 2.01 -9.10
N ASN A 394 0.81 1.85 -10.04
CA ASN A 394 0.84 0.77 -11.02
C ASN A 394 1.11 -0.56 -10.29
N MET A 395 0.06 -1.36 -10.04
CA MET A 395 0.12 -2.61 -9.25
C MET A 395 0.76 -3.78 -9.99
N GLN A 396 0.82 -3.71 -11.32
CA GLN A 396 1.51 -4.68 -12.20
C GLN A 396 3.04 -4.54 -12.15
N GLY A 397 3.55 -3.43 -11.62
CA GLY A 397 4.98 -3.18 -11.46
C GLY A 397 5.59 -3.81 -10.20
N TYR A 398 6.81 -3.40 -9.88
CA TYR A 398 7.49 -3.75 -8.62
C TYR A 398 8.51 -2.69 -8.24
N GLY A 399 9.03 -2.78 -7.02
CA GLY A 399 10.15 -1.96 -6.55
C GLY A 399 9.83 -1.13 -5.32
N LYS A 400 10.79 -0.28 -4.94
CA LYS A 400 10.82 0.35 -3.60
C LYS A 400 9.57 1.15 -3.27
N SER A 401 9.01 1.89 -4.23
CA SER A 401 7.79 2.67 -4.03
C SER A 401 6.58 1.76 -3.78
N LEU A 402 6.45 0.68 -4.56
CA LEU A 402 5.35 -0.27 -4.39
C LEU A 402 5.50 -1.10 -3.10
N TRP A 403 6.73 -1.39 -2.67
CA TRP A 403 6.97 -1.98 -1.34
C TRP A 403 6.50 -1.07 -0.20
N MET A 404 6.68 0.26 -0.32
CA MET A 404 6.15 1.22 0.66
C MET A 404 4.62 1.22 0.64
N MET A 405 3.99 1.19 -0.53
CA MET A 405 2.54 1.08 -0.67
C MET A 405 2.00 -0.18 0.01
N HIS A 406 2.55 -1.36 -0.33
CA HIS A 406 2.19 -2.61 0.33
C HIS A 406 2.42 -2.55 1.85
N GLY A 407 3.54 -1.96 2.29
CA GLY A 407 3.84 -1.79 3.70
C GLY A 407 2.82 -0.94 4.44
N MET A 408 2.49 0.24 3.91
CA MET A 408 1.50 1.15 4.49
C MET A 408 0.12 0.49 4.62
N PHE A 409 -0.33 -0.22 3.59
CA PHE A 409 -1.65 -0.84 3.57
C PHE A 409 -1.71 -2.24 4.19
N ARG A 410 -0.62 -2.70 4.83
CA ARG A 410 -0.68 -3.79 5.82
C ARG A 410 -1.18 -3.32 7.18
N SER A 411 -1.21 -2.00 7.41
CA SER A 411 -1.82 -1.39 8.61
C SER A 411 -3.30 -1.76 8.72
N ASN A 412 -3.86 -1.63 9.92
CA ASN A 412 -5.29 -1.79 10.18
C ASN A 412 -5.87 -3.09 9.60
N GLY A 413 -5.20 -4.23 9.88
CA GLY A 413 -5.61 -5.55 9.43
C GLY A 413 -5.56 -5.76 7.91
N GLY A 414 -4.83 -4.93 7.17
CA GLY A 414 -4.71 -5.07 5.72
C GLY A 414 -5.98 -4.71 4.94
N CYS A 415 -6.96 -4.05 5.57
CA CYS A 415 -8.29 -3.88 4.99
C CYS A 415 -8.38 -2.84 3.86
N GLY A 416 -7.27 -2.17 3.55
CA GLY A 416 -7.15 -1.18 2.47
C GLY A 416 -7.57 0.24 2.84
N TYR A 417 -7.99 0.47 4.09
CA TYR A 417 -8.30 1.78 4.67
C TYR A 417 -7.47 2.00 5.94
N VAL A 418 -6.71 3.10 5.98
CA VAL A 418 -5.87 3.46 7.12
C VAL A 418 -6.25 4.85 7.57
N LYS A 419 -6.86 4.98 8.76
CA LYS A 419 -7.22 6.29 9.33
C LYS A 419 -5.99 7.20 9.38
N LYS A 420 -6.14 8.45 8.92
CA LYS A 420 -5.07 9.45 8.95
C LYS A 420 -4.76 9.82 10.42
N PRO A 421 -3.55 10.29 10.72
CA PRO A 421 -3.24 10.89 12.02
C PRO A 421 -4.10 12.15 12.26
N ASP A 422 -4.44 12.42 13.52
CA ASP A 422 -5.34 13.53 13.90
C ASP A 422 -4.87 14.90 13.39
N PHE A 423 -3.55 15.12 13.36
CA PHE A 423 -2.95 16.36 12.84
C PHE A 423 -3.15 16.59 11.33
N LEU A 424 -3.57 15.57 10.56
CA LEU A 424 -3.96 15.68 9.15
C LEU A 424 -5.49 15.75 8.96
N MET A 425 -6.26 15.68 10.04
CA MET A 425 -7.73 15.65 10.00
C MET A 425 -8.37 16.90 10.62
N SER A 426 -7.70 17.52 11.60
CA SER A 426 -8.25 18.63 12.38
C SER A 426 -7.44 19.92 12.22
N THR A 427 -8.12 21.05 12.32
CA THR A 427 -7.50 22.38 12.50
C THR A 427 -7.28 22.68 13.98
N GLY A 428 -6.16 23.32 14.29
CA GLY A 428 -5.87 23.82 15.64
C GLY A 428 -6.70 25.07 15.99
N PRO A 429 -6.64 25.54 17.25
CA PRO A 429 -7.46 26.65 17.77
C PRO A 429 -7.35 27.95 16.96
N ASN A 430 -6.20 28.23 16.36
CA ASN A 430 -5.95 29.43 15.54
C ASN A 430 -6.00 29.16 14.03
N ASN A 431 -6.77 28.15 13.60
CA ASN A 431 -6.80 27.69 12.20
C ASN A 431 -5.43 27.18 11.70
N GLU A 432 -4.58 26.77 12.64
CA GLU A 432 -3.30 26.14 12.40
C GLU A 432 -3.51 24.73 11.81
N VAL A 433 -2.66 24.36 10.86
CA VAL A 433 -2.64 23.04 10.25
C VAL A 433 -1.22 22.50 10.29
N PHE A 434 -1.07 21.18 10.24
CA PHE A 434 0.24 20.56 10.12
C PHE A 434 0.99 21.10 8.90
N ASP A 435 2.22 21.57 9.11
CA ASP A 435 3.15 21.97 8.06
C ASP A 435 4.22 20.89 7.88
N PRO A 436 4.20 20.13 6.77
CA PRO A 436 5.17 19.07 6.53
C PRO A 436 6.61 19.56 6.33
N GLN A 437 6.84 20.87 6.19
CA GLN A 437 8.17 21.47 6.07
C GLN A 437 8.78 21.82 7.43
N VAL A 438 7.98 21.90 8.49
CA VAL A 438 8.44 22.21 9.85
C VAL A 438 8.92 20.94 10.54
N THR A 439 10.19 20.93 10.96
CA THR A 439 10.74 19.85 11.78
C THR A 439 10.13 19.90 13.18
N LEU A 440 9.48 18.81 13.58
CA LEU A 440 8.95 18.64 14.94
C LEU A 440 10.00 18.04 15.88
N ASN A 441 9.74 18.12 17.18
CA ASN A 441 10.53 17.41 18.18
C ASN A 441 10.32 15.89 18.08
N VAL A 442 11.31 15.13 18.55
CA VAL A 442 11.19 13.67 18.65
C VAL A 442 10.03 13.33 19.59
N LYS A 443 9.05 12.59 19.09
CA LYS A 443 7.89 12.11 19.83
C LYS A 443 8.09 10.70 20.38
N LYS A 444 8.82 9.86 19.63
CA LYS A 444 8.98 8.43 19.92
C LYS A 444 10.34 7.96 19.45
N THR A 445 10.97 7.06 20.19
CA THR A 445 12.21 6.40 19.75
C THR A 445 11.96 4.92 19.55
N LEU A 446 12.24 4.41 18.34
CA LEU A 446 12.17 2.98 18.04
C LEU A 446 13.57 2.36 18.12
N LYS A 447 13.74 1.39 19.00
CA LYS A 447 14.89 0.47 19.01
C LYS A 447 14.54 -0.81 18.28
N VAL A 448 15.41 -1.22 17.37
CA VAL A 448 15.26 -2.41 16.53
C VAL A 448 16.49 -3.30 16.71
N ARG A 449 16.31 -4.47 17.33
CA ARG A 449 17.34 -5.51 17.34
C ARG A 449 17.04 -6.54 16.26
N ILE A 450 17.99 -6.78 15.37
CA ILE A 450 17.93 -7.86 14.39
C ILE A 450 18.77 -9.02 14.91
N TYR A 451 18.10 -10.06 15.35
CA TYR A 451 18.76 -11.23 15.90
C TYR A 451 19.36 -12.08 14.78
N MET A 452 18.49 -12.63 13.94
CA MET A 452 18.89 -13.61 12.94
C MET A 452 17.87 -13.69 11.79
N GLY A 453 18.24 -14.39 10.73
CA GLY A 453 17.35 -14.77 9.64
C GLY A 453 17.42 -16.26 9.35
N ASP A 454 16.36 -16.80 8.78
CA ASP A 454 16.29 -18.20 8.36
C ASP A 454 15.23 -18.42 7.26
N GLY A 455 15.20 -19.62 6.69
CA GLY A 455 14.21 -20.09 5.72
C GLY A 455 14.71 -20.08 4.27
N TRP A 456 15.81 -19.38 3.96
CA TRP A 456 16.33 -19.30 2.58
C TRP A 456 16.67 -20.67 1.99
N ARG A 457 17.19 -21.58 2.81
CA ARG A 457 17.56 -22.93 2.34
C ARG A 457 16.35 -23.79 1.97
N MET A 458 15.17 -23.47 2.49
CA MET A 458 13.92 -24.18 2.19
C MET A 458 13.32 -23.68 0.88
N ASP A 459 13.43 -22.37 0.62
CA ASP A 459 12.77 -21.71 -0.51
C ASP A 459 13.70 -21.60 -1.75
N PHE A 460 15.01 -21.72 -1.58
CA PHE A 460 16.00 -21.52 -2.64
C PHE A 460 16.97 -22.71 -2.78
N SER A 461 17.44 -22.93 -4.02
CA SER A 461 18.44 -23.95 -4.28
C SER A 461 19.77 -23.61 -3.62
N PRO A 462 20.61 -24.61 -3.28
CA PRO A 462 21.90 -24.37 -2.62
C PRO A 462 22.85 -23.44 -3.37
N THR A 463 22.69 -23.30 -4.68
CA THR A 463 23.54 -22.46 -5.55
C THR A 463 22.81 -21.22 -6.06
N HIS A 464 21.70 -20.82 -5.42
CA HIS A 464 20.89 -19.70 -5.88
C HIS A 464 21.62 -18.36 -5.77
N PHE A 465 22.29 -18.14 -4.64
CA PHE A 465 22.99 -16.89 -4.34
C PHE A 465 24.47 -16.94 -4.71
N ASP A 466 25.16 -18.02 -4.32
CA ASP A 466 26.55 -18.25 -4.72
C ASP A 466 26.68 -19.69 -5.26
N LYS A 467 27.36 -19.84 -6.41
CA LYS A 467 27.60 -21.12 -7.07
C LYS A 467 28.58 -22.02 -6.32
N PHE A 468 29.45 -21.44 -5.50
CA PHE A 468 30.62 -22.10 -4.93
C PHE A 468 30.65 -22.08 -3.39
N SER A 469 29.73 -21.35 -2.76
CA SER A 469 29.63 -21.21 -1.30
C SER A 469 28.17 -21.04 -0.86
N PRO A 470 27.86 -21.23 0.43
CA PRO A 470 26.66 -20.66 1.03
C PRO A 470 26.66 -19.12 0.97
N PRO A 471 25.51 -18.46 1.19
CA PRO A 471 25.38 -17.02 1.00
C PRO A 471 26.08 -16.17 2.08
N ASP A 472 26.51 -14.97 1.66
CA ASP A 472 27.08 -13.92 2.51
C ASP A 472 26.03 -12.85 2.86
N PHE A 473 25.13 -13.13 3.79
CA PHE A 473 23.99 -12.25 4.07
C PHE A 473 24.30 -11.03 4.96
N TYR A 474 23.70 -9.89 4.61
CA TYR A 474 23.57 -8.72 5.47
C TYR A 474 22.21 -8.03 5.29
N THR A 475 21.82 -7.23 6.27
CA THR A 475 20.55 -6.52 6.26
C THR A 475 20.75 -5.01 6.23
N LYS A 476 19.96 -4.31 5.39
CA LYS A 476 19.83 -2.84 5.37
C LYS A 476 18.46 -2.45 5.90
N MET A 477 18.43 -1.58 6.90
CA MET A 477 17.23 -0.95 7.44
C MET A 477 17.16 0.49 6.96
N TYR A 478 15.99 0.90 6.50
CA TYR A 478 15.68 2.26 6.09
C TYR A 478 14.46 2.72 6.88
N MET A 479 14.64 3.73 7.71
CA MET A 479 13.52 4.51 8.22
C MET A 479 13.11 5.47 7.10
N VAL A 480 11.85 5.40 6.69
CA VAL A 480 11.28 6.31 5.69
C VAL A 480 10.06 6.98 6.29
N GLY A 481 9.81 8.24 5.96
CA GLY A 481 8.78 9.04 6.62
C GLY A 481 8.97 10.50 6.25
N VAL A 482 8.71 11.40 7.19
CA VAL A 482 9.09 12.81 7.06
C VAL A 482 10.62 12.96 6.94
N PRO A 483 11.13 14.01 6.27
CA PRO A 483 12.57 14.17 6.02
C PRO A 483 13.45 14.04 7.26
N ALA A 484 13.01 14.56 8.41
CA ALA A 484 13.75 14.50 9.67
C ALA A 484 13.94 13.08 10.22
N ASP A 485 13.05 12.14 9.87
CA ASP A 485 13.06 10.76 10.39
C ASP A 485 13.85 9.81 9.47
N VAL A 486 14.25 10.27 8.27
CA VAL A 486 14.91 9.41 7.28
C VAL A 486 16.28 8.98 7.77
N SER A 487 16.46 7.66 7.90
CA SER A 487 17.72 7.07 8.37
C SER A 487 18.03 5.75 7.66
N LYS A 488 19.32 5.42 7.55
CA LYS A 488 19.80 4.17 6.95
C LYS A 488 20.79 3.51 7.89
N LYS A 489 20.55 2.24 8.20
CA LYS A 489 21.43 1.38 9.00
C LYS A 489 21.74 0.10 8.23
N LYS A 490 22.87 -0.54 8.54
CA LYS A 490 23.33 -1.78 7.91
C LYS A 490 23.99 -2.65 8.97
N THR A 491 23.69 -3.95 8.95
CA THR A 491 24.39 -4.95 9.77
C THR A 491 25.76 -5.30 9.17
N ARG A 492 26.58 -6.02 9.93
CA ARG A 492 27.73 -6.74 9.37
C ARG A 492 27.28 -7.83 8.38
N VAL A 493 28.22 -8.24 7.53
CA VAL A 493 28.05 -9.38 6.63
C VAL A 493 28.38 -10.66 7.41
N ILE A 494 27.46 -11.63 7.38
CA ILE A 494 27.70 -12.97 7.91
C ILE A 494 28.02 -13.87 6.71
N LYS A 495 29.25 -14.40 6.69
CA LYS A 495 29.76 -15.15 5.55
C LYS A 495 29.38 -16.63 5.60
N ASP A 496 29.22 -17.24 4.44
CA ASP A 496 29.07 -18.67 4.22
C ASP A 496 27.99 -19.31 5.13
N ASN A 497 26.85 -18.63 5.35
CA ASN A 497 25.84 -19.12 6.29
C ASN A 497 24.40 -18.84 5.86
N TRP A 498 23.63 -19.92 5.70
CA TRP A 498 22.19 -19.88 5.40
C TRP A 498 21.32 -19.38 6.56
N ILE A 499 21.85 -19.39 7.80
CA ILE A 499 21.17 -18.95 9.02
C ILE A 499 22.02 -17.83 9.67
N PRO A 500 22.03 -16.62 9.09
CA PRO A 500 22.84 -15.52 9.61
C PRO A 500 22.33 -15.06 10.98
N VAL A 501 23.23 -14.99 11.96
CA VAL A 501 22.99 -14.38 13.27
C VAL A 501 23.76 -13.06 13.33
N TRP A 502 23.04 -11.95 13.21
CA TRP A 502 23.63 -10.61 13.26
C TRP A 502 23.78 -10.15 14.71
N ASP A 503 22.69 -10.26 15.48
CA ASP A 503 22.57 -9.80 16.86
C ASP A 503 23.01 -8.33 17.05
N GLU A 504 22.42 -7.44 16.26
CA GLU A 504 22.74 -6.01 16.25
C GLU A 504 21.50 -5.16 16.56
N GLU A 505 21.67 -4.10 17.35
CA GLU A 505 20.61 -3.16 17.70
C GLU A 505 20.83 -1.78 17.08
N PHE A 506 19.73 -1.15 16.64
CA PHE A 506 19.72 0.15 16.01
C PHE A 506 18.60 1.03 16.57
N THR A 507 18.90 2.31 16.80
CA THR A 507 17.96 3.30 17.33
C THR A 507 17.52 4.29 16.24
N PHE A 508 16.23 4.59 16.23
CA PHE A 508 15.58 5.53 15.32
C PHE A 508 14.71 6.53 16.11
N PRO A 509 15.18 7.77 16.31
CA PRO A 509 14.32 8.84 16.84
C PRO A 509 13.32 9.29 15.75
N LEU A 510 12.06 9.46 16.13
CA LEU A 510 10.95 9.77 15.22
C LEU A 510 10.18 11.00 15.67
N THR A 511 10.07 11.96 14.76
CA THR A 511 9.31 13.20 14.92
C THR A 511 7.85 13.02 14.50
N VAL A 512 7.59 12.15 13.51
CA VAL A 512 6.24 11.80 13.03
C VAL A 512 6.11 10.28 12.85
N PRO A 513 6.11 9.50 13.95
CA PRO A 513 6.05 8.03 13.89
C PRO A 513 4.81 7.50 13.15
N GLU A 514 3.71 8.27 13.12
CA GLU A 514 2.45 7.90 12.50
C GLU A 514 2.52 7.82 10.96
N LEU A 515 3.54 8.43 10.34
CA LEU A 515 3.81 8.37 8.89
C LEU A 515 5.11 7.61 8.56
N ALA A 516 5.78 7.05 9.57
CA ALA A 516 7.04 6.36 9.39
C ALA A 516 6.82 4.90 8.98
N LEU A 517 7.64 4.41 8.04
CA LEU A 517 7.74 3.01 7.67
C LEU A 517 9.18 2.51 7.91
N LEU A 518 9.31 1.34 8.53
CA LEU A 518 10.57 0.61 8.62
C LEU A 518 10.67 -0.35 7.44
N LYS A 519 11.56 -0.04 6.50
CA LYS A 519 11.85 -0.92 5.37
C LYS A 519 13.14 -1.69 5.59
N ILE A 520 13.06 -3.00 5.46
CA ILE A 520 14.17 -3.93 5.69
C ILE A 520 14.46 -4.65 4.39
N VAL A 521 15.74 -4.73 4.01
CA VAL A 521 16.19 -5.43 2.80
C VAL A 521 17.38 -6.30 3.15
N VAL A 522 17.23 -7.61 2.98
CA VAL A 522 18.34 -8.56 3.05
C VAL A 522 19.00 -8.67 1.69
N ARG A 523 20.32 -8.68 1.70
CA ARG A 523 21.17 -8.81 0.52
C ARG A 523 22.20 -9.87 0.77
N GLU A 524 22.58 -10.53 -0.30
CA GLU A 524 23.78 -11.35 -0.34
C GLU A 524 24.91 -10.48 -0.90
N HIS A 525 26.10 -10.57 -0.30
CA HIS A 525 27.25 -9.78 -0.69
C HIS A 525 28.12 -10.51 -1.70
N ASP A 526 28.21 -9.97 -2.91
CA ASP A 526 29.14 -10.45 -3.92
C ASP A 526 30.30 -9.46 -4.07
N VAL A 527 31.54 -9.97 -4.02
CA VAL A 527 32.76 -9.16 -4.13
C VAL A 527 32.99 -8.68 -5.57
N SER A 528 32.53 -9.46 -6.55
CA SER A 528 32.77 -9.27 -7.99
C SER A 528 31.54 -8.78 -8.77
N GLU A 529 30.34 -8.98 -8.23
CA GLU A 529 29.09 -8.58 -8.88
C GLU A 529 28.23 -7.67 -7.99
N LYS A 530 27.01 -7.39 -8.45
CA LYS A 530 26.06 -6.59 -7.69
C LYS A 530 25.35 -7.48 -6.68
N ASP A 531 25.49 -7.14 -5.40
CA ASP A 531 24.80 -7.78 -4.27
C ASP A 531 23.38 -8.28 -4.60
N ASP A 532 23.22 -9.59 -4.47
CA ASP A 532 21.98 -10.28 -4.78
C ASP A 532 20.88 -9.98 -3.75
N PHE A 533 19.64 -10.19 -4.17
CA PHE A 533 18.47 -9.84 -3.35
C PHE A 533 18.01 -11.05 -2.54
N GLY A 534 18.18 -10.98 -1.21
CA GLY A 534 17.72 -12.03 -0.29
C GLY A 534 16.27 -11.88 0.17
N GLY A 535 15.70 -10.67 0.11
CA GLY A 535 14.32 -10.44 0.53
C GLY A 535 14.07 -9.02 1.02
N GLN A 536 12.80 -8.63 1.13
CA GLN A 536 12.42 -7.34 1.71
C GLN A 536 11.13 -7.43 2.53
N THR A 537 10.97 -6.50 3.46
CA THR A 537 9.68 -6.20 4.08
C THR A 537 9.59 -4.69 4.32
N CYS A 538 8.38 -4.16 4.35
CA CYS A 538 8.12 -2.79 4.77
C CYS A 538 7.00 -2.83 5.81
N LEU A 539 7.24 -2.23 6.97
CA LEU A 539 6.36 -2.28 8.12
C LEU A 539 5.98 -0.85 8.54
N PRO A 540 4.70 -0.55 8.75
CA PRO A 540 4.27 0.72 9.34
C PRO A 540 4.73 0.79 10.80
N VAL A 541 5.42 1.86 11.18
CA VAL A 541 6.00 1.97 12.53
C VAL A 541 4.90 2.09 13.59
N SER A 542 3.81 2.78 13.29
CA SER A 542 2.64 2.89 14.17
C SER A 542 1.97 1.56 14.50
N GLU A 543 2.19 0.54 13.68
CA GLU A 543 1.56 -0.78 13.75
C GLU A 543 2.47 -1.85 14.35
N LEU A 544 3.75 -1.52 14.56
CA LEU A 544 4.72 -2.48 15.09
C LEU A 544 4.34 -2.86 16.53
N ARG A 545 4.25 -4.16 16.76
CA ARG A 545 4.11 -4.73 18.10
C ARG A 545 5.47 -4.80 18.80
N THR A 546 5.53 -4.35 20.05
CA THR A 546 6.71 -4.46 20.92
C THR A 546 7.13 -5.92 21.10
N GLY A 547 8.39 -6.16 21.44
CA GLY A 547 8.93 -7.48 21.77
C GLY A 547 9.57 -8.23 20.63
N ILE A 548 9.82 -9.53 20.84
CA ILE A 548 10.52 -10.41 19.89
C ILE A 548 9.51 -10.98 18.91
N ARG A 549 9.57 -10.55 17.64
CA ARG A 549 8.59 -10.84 16.59
C ARG A 549 9.23 -11.57 15.40
N SER A 550 8.43 -12.43 14.76
CA SER A 550 8.78 -13.07 13.50
C SER A 550 8.40 -12.18 12.33
N VAL A 551 9.36 -11.81 11.50
CA VAL A 551 9.19 -10.85 10.40
C VAL A 551 9.36 -11.56 9.06
N PRO A 552 8.28 -11.94 8.37
CA PRO A 552 8.37 -12.61 7.08
C PRO A 552 8.93 -11.68 6.00
N LEU A 553 9.74 -12.23 5.10
CA LEU A 553 10.28 -11.51 3.95
C LEU A 553 9.51 -11.81 2.67
N HIS A 554 9.64 -10.90 1.71
CA HIS A 554 8.95 -10.91 0.45
C HIS A 554 9.96 -10.79 -0.71
N SER A 555 9.56 -11.31 -1.86
CA SER A 555 10.29 -11.22 -3.10
C SER A 555 10.35 -9.78 -3.64
N LYS A 556 11.09 -9.58 -4.74
CA LYS A 556 11.13 -8.28 -5.45
C LYS A 556 9.74 -7.81 -5.88
N LYS A 557 8.83 -8.75 -6.19
CA LYS A 557 7.45 -8.49 -6.61
C LYS A 557 6.49 -8.23 -5.44
N GLY A 558 6.95 -8.33 -4.20
CA GLY A 558 6.11 -8.18 -3.01
C GLY A 558 5.32 -9.44 -2.63
N GLU A 559 5.60 -10.58 -3.26
CA GLU A 559 5.04 -11.88 -2.87
C GLU A 559 5.75 -12.39 -1.62
N LYS A 560 5.01 -12.84 -0.60
CA LYS A 560 5.55 -13.40 0.65
C LYS A 560 6.30 -14.69 0.35
N PHE A 561 7.50 -14.86 0.93
CA PHE A 561 8.21 -16.13 0.89
C PHE A 561 7.56 -17.14 1.85
N GLU A 562 7.69 -18.43 1.55
CA GLU A 562 7.04 -19.49 2.33
C GLU A 562 7.73 -19.65 3.69
N SER A 563 9.07 -19.74 3.68
CA SER A 563 9.85 -20.02 4.89
C SER A 563 10.69 -18.83 5.35
N VAL A 564 11.07 -17.92 4.44
CA VAL A 564 12.06 -16.87 4.74
C VAL A 564 11.52 -15.83 5.71
N LYS A 565 12.21 -15.67 6.85
CA LYS A 565 11.84 -14.71 7.90
C LYS A 565 13.04 -14.25 8.72
N LEU A 566 12.86 -13.12 9.40
CA LEU A 566 13.81 -12.56 10.37
C LEU A 566 13.22 -12.68 11.78
N LEU A 567 14.05 -12.96 12.77
CA LEU A 567 13.71 -12.78 14.17
C LEU A 567 14.21 -11.41 14.62
N MET A 568 13.31 -10.56 15.11
CA MET A 568 13.63 -9.17 15.45
C MET A 568 12.98 -8.77 16.77
N ARG A 569 13.56 -7.79 17.47
CA ARG A 569 12.93 -7.15 18.63
C ARG A 569 12.63 -5.70 18.35
N PHE A 570 11.42 -5.26 18.69
CA PHE A 570 11.02 -3.86 18.63
C PHE A 570 10.78 -3.34 20.06
N VAL A 571 11.34 -2.19 20.39
CA VAL A 571 11.08 -1.50 21.67
C VAL A 571 10.84 -0.04 21.38
N PHE A 572 9.79 0.51 21.98
CA PHE A 572 9.44 1.91 21.89
C PHE A 572 9.75 2.63 23.20
N GLU A 573 10.41 3.78 23.09
CA GLU A 573 10.75 4.68 24.21
C GLU A 573 10.14 6.06 24.01
#